data_AF-A0A958G257-F1
#
_entry.id   AF-A0A958G257-F1
#
_cell.length_a   1.000
_cell.length_b   1.000
_cell.length_c   1.000
_cell.angle_alpha   90.00
_cell.angle_beta   90.00
_cell.angle_gamma   90.00
#
_symmetry.space_group_name_H-M   'P 1'
#
loop_
_entity.id
_entity.type
_entity.pdbx_description
1 polymer ?
#
loop_
_entity_poly.entity_id
_entity_poly.type
_entity_poly.pdbx_seq_one_letter_code
_entity_poly.pdbx_strand_id
1 'polypeptide(L)'
;PVCGVGVDNACVNAEGNVYPCAGFQGITLGNVSQQSLADIWANSEALKALRAVTNASFPQCLNCAANDYCAMCLVRNFNESGGDIFAINEHYCKVAFLTRDLVTGTAGN
;
A
#
# COMPACT_ATOMS: atom_id res chain seq x y z
N PRO A 1 -9.41 -2.52 3.53
CA PRO A 1 -8.08 -3.14 3.79
C PRO A 1 -6.98 -2.17 3.35
N VAL A 2 -5.93 -2.00 4.16
CA VAL A 2 -4.67 -1.36 3.76
C VAL A 2 -3.67 -2.48 3.55
N CYS A 3 -2.81 -2.42 2.52
CA CYS A 3 -1.79 -3.44 2.30
C CYS A 3 -0.83 -3.55 3.50
N GLY A 4 -0.13 -4.67 3.64
CA GLY A 4 0.85 -4.90 4.72
C GLY A 4 2.13 -4.08 4.63
N VAL A 5 2.15 -2.97 3.89
CA VAL A 5 3.36 -2.18 3.64
C VAL A 5 4.03 -1.76 4.94
N GLY A 6 5.32 -2.08 5.05
CA GLY A 6 6.09 -1.79 6.24
C GLY A 6 5.71 -2.61 7.48
N VAL A 7 4.84 -3.62 7.36
CA VAL A 7 4.43 -4.54 8.43
C VAL A 7 4.97 -5.94 8.19
N ASP A 8 4.75 -6.50 6.99
CA ASP A 8 5.08 -7.89 6.67
C ASP A 8 6.33 -8.04 5.79
N ASN A 9 6.77 -6.96 5.11
CA ASN A 9 7.91 -7.00 4.22
C ASN A 9 8.67 -5.67 4.12
N ALA A 10 9.92 -5.78 3.64
CA ALA A 10 10.76 -4.72 3.11
C ALA A 10 11.64 -5.32 2.00
N CYS A 11 12.12 -4.48 1.08
CA CYS A 11 12.98 -4.91 -0.03
C CYS A 11 14.28 -4.14 -0.02
N VAL A 12 15.39 -4.78 -0.37
CA VAL A 12 16.72 -4.16 -0.45
C VAL A 12 17.20 -4.24 -1.89
N ASN A 13 17.63 -3.12 -2.47
CA ASN A 13 18.21 -3.11 -3.82
C ASN A 13 19.73 -3.41 -3.78
N ALA A 14 20.37 -3.52 -4.95
CA ALA A 14 21.80 -3.82 -5.07
C ALA A 14 22.73 -2.74 -4.49
N GLU A 15 22.22 -1.51 -4.31
CA GLU A 15 22.94 -0.38 -3.72
C GLU A 15 22.74 -0.31 -2.18
N GLY A 16 22.00 -1.26 -1.61
CA GLY A 16 21.69 -1.33 -0.20
C GLY A 16 20.52 -0.47 0.25
N ASN A 17 19.82 0.25 -0.65
CA ASN A 17 18.64 1.02 -0.30
C ASN A 17 17.49 0.09 0.09
N VAL A 18 16.83 0.41 1.20
CA VAL A 18 15.69 -0.34 1.74
C VAL A 18 14.40 0.37 1.37
N TYR A 19 13.42 -0.38 0.87
CA TYR A 19 12.10 0.09 0.45
C TYR A 19 10.98 -0.66 1.17
N PRO A 20 9.79 -0.05 1.34
CA PRO A 20 8.67 -0.66 2.05
C PRO A 20 8.08 -1.90 1.38
N CYS A 21 8.19 -2.01 0.05
CA CYS A 21 7.90 -3.21 -0.73
C CYS A 21 8.55 -3.07 -2.11
N ALA A 22 8.56 -4.16 -2.90
CA ALA A 22 9.25 -4.19 -4.20
C ALA A 22 8.74 -3.13 -5.20
N GLY A 23 7.46 -2.78 -5.11
CA GLY A 23 6.86 -1.76 -5.98
C GLY A 23 7.09 -0.32 -5.51
N PHE A 24 7.42 -0.09 -4.23
CA PHE A 24 7.36 1.24 -3.60
C PHE A 24 8.71 1.93 -3.55
N GLN A 25 9.30 2.15 -4.73
CA GLN A 25 10.63 2.75 -4.87
C GLN A 25 10.67 4.27 -4.65
N GLY A 26 9.49 4.92 -4.56
CA GLY A 26 9.37 6.35 -4.26
C GLY A 26 9.64 6.73 -2.80
N ILE A 27 9.74 5.76 -1.88
CA ILE A 27 10.03 6.00 -0.46
C ILE A 27 11.20 5.12 -0.03
N THR A 28 12.35 5.74 0.25
CA THR A 28 13.50 5.05 0.84
C THR A 28 13.38 5.02 2.36
N LEU A 29 13.48 3.85 2.97
CA LEU A 29 13.43 3.65 4.42
C LEU A 29 14.78 3.87 5.10
N GLY A 30 15.87 3.61 4.38
CA GLY A 30 17.26 3.70 4.85
C GLY A 30 18.20 2.96 3.90
N ASN A 31 19.47 2.79 4.30
CA ASN A 31 20.45 2.03 3.52
C ASN A 31 21.26 1.09 4.43
N VAL A 32 21.34 -0.21 4.07
CA VAL A 32 22.00 -1.24 4.88
C VAL A 32 23.53 -1.11 4.94
N SER A 33 24.14 -0.29 4.08
CA SER A 33 25.56 0.07 4.17
C SER A 33 25.85 1.10 5.26
N GLN A 34 24.82 1.80 5.75
CA GLN A 34 24.93 2.89 6.74
C GLN A 34 24.35 2.50 8.10
N GLN A 35 23.30 1.67 8.11
CA GLN A 35 22.54 1.29 9.30
C GLN A 35 22.20 -0.19 9.26
N SER A 36 22.03 -0.84 10.40
CA SER A 36 21.56 -2.23 10.40
C SER A 36 20.11 -2.30 9.89
N LEU A 37 19.74 -3.41 9.24
CA LEU A 37 18.35 -3.60 8.80
C LEU A 37 17.37 -3.54 9.98
N ALA A 38 17.77 -4.03 11.15
CA ALA A 38 16.97 -3.95 12.38
C ALA A 38 16.72 -2.51 12.82
N ASP A 39 17.74 -1.65 12.76
CA ASP A 39 17.59 -0.22 13.08
C ASP A 39 16.69 0.49 12.09
N ILE A 40 16.86 0.24 10.79
CA ILE A 40 15.98 0.78 9.75
C ILE A 40 14.53 0.35 10.02
N TRP A 41 14.31 -0.95 10.31
CA TRP A 41 12.99 -1.51 10.56
C TRP A 41 12.31 -0.94 11.81
N ALA A 42 13.07 -0.67 12.87
CA ALA A 42 12.52 -0.14 14.12
C ALA A 42 12.36 1.38 14.11
N ASN A 43 13.31 2.09 13.48
CA ASN A 43 13.50 3.53 13.71
C ASN A 43 13.29 4.41 12.47
N SER A 44 13.14 3.86 11.26
CA SER A 44 12.89 4.66 10.07
C SER A 44 11.61 5.50 10.20
N GLU A 45 11.73 6.83 10.07
CA GLU A 45 10.59 7.74 10.17
C GLU A 45 9.59 7.53 9.03
N ALA A 46 10.06 7.26 7.81
CA ALA A 46 9.20 6.91 6.69
C ALA A 46 8.40 5.63 6.97
N LEU A 47 9.03 4.63 7.59
CA LEU A 47 8.38 3.38 7.94
C LEU A 47 7.35 3.57 9.06
N LYS A 48 7.66 4.38 10.08
CA LYS A 48 6.71 4.75 11.14
C LYS A 48 5.50 5.48 10.57
N ALA A 49 5.70 6.42 9.64
CA ALA A 49 4.63 7.13 8.97
C ALA A 49 3.71 6.19 8.18
N LEU A 50 4.28 5.23 7.43
CA LEU A 50 3.51 4.23 6.71
C LEU A 50 2.71 3.31 7.65
N ARG A 51 3.30 2.89 8.77
CA ARG A 51 2.63 2.05 9.78
C ARG A 51 1.47 2.75 10.50
N ALA A 52 1.49 4.08 10.53
CA ALA A 52 0.39 4.87 11.10
C ALA A 52 -0.85 4.92 10.18
N VAL A 53 -0.72 4.52 8.90
CA VAL A 53 -1.84 4.45 7.97
C VAL A 53 -2.72 3.24 8.33
N THR A 54 -4.00 3.50 8.54
CA THR A 54 -4.98 2.47 8.90
C THR A 54 -6.17 2.51 7.94
N ASN A 55 -7.08 1.54 8.04
CA ASN A 55 -8.34 1.60 7.29
C ASN A 55 -9.12 2.91 7.55
N ALA A 56 -9.01 3.48 8.76
CA ALA A 56 -9.66 4.74 9.11
C ALA A 56 -9.08 5.95 8.37
N SER A 57 -7.87 5.85 7.81
CA SER A 57 -7.30 6.87 6.92
C SER A 57 -8.04 6.99 5.59
N PHE A 58 -8.94 6.05 5.27
CA PHE A 58 -9.74 6.03 4.04
C PHE A 58 -11.24 5.96 4.36
N PRO A 59 -11.88 7.07 4.79
CA PRO A 59 -13.26 7.05 5.26
C PRO A 59 -14.26 6.47 4.25
N GLN A 60 -14.10 6.78 2.96
CA GLN A 60 -14.97 6.25 1.90
C GLN A 60 -14.87 4.72 1.72
N CYS A 61 -13.77 4.12 2.17
CA CYS A 61 -13.54 2.68 2.05
C CYS A 61 -14.11 1.87 3.23
N LEU A 62 -14.42 2.51 4.36
CA LEU A 62 -14.90 1.83 5.57
C LEU A 62 -16.21 1.08 5.37
N ASN A 63 -17.12 1.63 4.56
CA ASN A 63 -18.42 1.03 4.24
C ASN A 63 -18.54 0.66 2.75
N CYS A 64 -17.40 0.40 2.08
CA CYS A 64 -17.40 0.08 0.66
C CYS A 64 -18.01 -1.31 0.40
N ALA A 65 -19.00 -1.38 -0.50
CA ALA A 65 -19.69 -2.63 -0.84
C ALA A 65 -18.83 -3.67 -1.58
N ALA A 66 -17.60 -3.33 -1.95
CA ALA A 66 -16.62 -4.25 -2.56
C ALA A 66 -15.39 -4.49 -1.66
N ASN A 67 -15.47 -4.19 -0.35
CA ASN A 67 -14.33 -4.27 0.58
C ASN A 67 -13.66 -5.65 0.59
N ASP A 68 -14.46 -6.73 0.60
CA ASP A 68 -13.97 -8.12 0.62
C ASP A 68 -13.26 -8.54 -0.69
N TYR A 69 -13.43 -7.75 -1.75
CA TYR A 69 -12.83 -7.97 -3.07
C TYR A 69 -11.74 -6.92 -3.36
N CYS A 70 -11.46 -6.04 -2.40
CA CYS A 70 -10.52 -4.93 -2.56
C CYS A 70 -9.12 -5.35 -2.11
N ALA A 71 -8.14 -5.15 -3.00
CA ALA A 71 -6.71 -5.29 -2.70
C ALA A 71 -6.03 -3.91 -2.76
N MET A 72 -6.41 -3.00 -1.85
CA MET A 72 -5.82 -1.66 -1.80
C MET A 72 -4.30 -1.74 -1.65
N CYS A 73 -3.59 -0.97 -2.46
CA CYS A 73 -2.14 -0.92 -2.46
C CYS A 73 -1.68 0.53 -2.40
N LEU A 74 -1.03 0.94 -1.31
CA LEU A 74 -0.60 2.33 -1.11
C LEU A 74 0.38 2.81 -2.18
N VAL A 75 1.15 1.90 -2.80
CA VAL A 75 2.02 2.26 -3.92
C VAL A 75 1.25 2.65 -5.19
N ARG A 76 0.08 2.05 -5.43
CA ARG A 76 -0.75 2.40 -6.59
C ARG A 76 -1.39 3.76 -6.40
N ASN A 77 -1.84 4.06 -5.18
CA ASN A 77 -2.26 5.40 -4.79
C ASN A 77 -1.13 6.40 -5.05
N PHE A 78 0.08 6.13 -4.53
CA PHE A 78 1.25 6.99 -4.67
C PHE A 78 1.64 7.24 -6.14
N ASN A 79 1.82 6.17 -6.91
CA ASN A 79 2.34 6.24 -8.28
C ASN A 79 1.39 6.96 -9.25
N GLU A 80 0.07 6.86 -9.05
CA GLU A 80 -0.94 7.41 -9.96
C GLU A 80 -1.48 8.78 -9.52
N SER A 81 -1.00 9.31 -8.39
CA SER A 81 -1.40 10.62 -7.86
C SER A 81 -0.27 11.65 -7.81
N GLY A 82 0.93 11.30 -8.27
CA GLY A 82 2.11 12.15 -8.13
C GLY A 82 2.72 12.16 -6.73
N GLY A 83 2.47 11.11 -5.93
CA GLY A 83 3.12 10.90 -4.64
C GLY A 83 2.20 10.92 -3.42
N ASP A 84 0.89 10.97 -3.59
CA ASP A 84 -0.06 10.94 -2.49
C ASP A 84 -0.52 9.49 -2.19
N ILE A 85 -0.12 8.95 -1.04
CA ILE A 85 -0.54 7.61 -0.60
C ILE A 85 -2.02 7.54 -0.23
N PHE A 86 -2.66 8.69 0.05
CA PHE A 86 -4.07 8.78 0.44
C PHE A 86 -5.01 8.99 -0.75
N ALA A 87 -4.48 9.37 -1.91
CA ALA A 87 -5.24 9.49 -3.15
C ALA A 87 -5.67 8.10 -3.66
N ILE A 88 -6.93 7.75 -3.38
CA ILE A 88 -7.48 6.43 -3.73
C ILE A 88 -7.46 6.21 -5.23
N ASN A 89 -6.87 5.09 -5.62
CA ASN A 89 -6.83 4.65 -7.00
C ASN A 89 -8.22 4.19 -7.52
N GLU A 90 -8.86 5.01 -8.36
CA GLU A 90 -10.19 4.69 -8.90
C GLU A 90 -10.21 3.48 -9.84
N HIS A 91 -9.12 3.24 -10.58
CA HIS A 91 -9.05 2.11 -11.50
C HIS A 91 -9.19 0.78 -10.76
N TYR A 92 -8.47 0.60 -9.65
CA TYR A 92 -8.55 -0.62 -8.84
C TYR A 92 -9.81 -0.69 -7.98
N CYS A 93 -10.44 0.43 -7.65
CA CYS A 93 -11.80 0.40 -7.13
C CYS A 93 -12.76 -0.25 -8.15
N LYS A 94 -12.72 0.16 -9.42
CA LYS A 94 -13.55 -0.45 -10.49
C LYS A 94 -13.28 -1.94 -10.63
N VAL A 95 -12.02 -2.36 -10.61
CA VAL A 95 -11.65 -3.79 -10.65
C VAL A 95 -12.24 -4.57 -9.46
N ALA A 96 -12.22 -4.01 -8.25
CA ALA A 96 -12.80 -4.65 -7.06
C ALA A 96 -14.33 -4.81 -7.19
N PHE A 97 -15.03 -3.79 -7.69
CA PHE A 97 -16.47 -3.88 -7.97
C PHE A 97 -16.80 -4.91 -9.05
N LEU A 98 -16.04 -4.92 -10.15
CA LEU A 98 -16.20 -5.93 -11.21
C LEU A 98 -15.96 -7.34 -10.68
N THR A 99 -14.92 -7.53 -9.86
CA THR A 99 -14.60 -8.83 -9.26
C THR A 99 -15.74 -9.28 -8.35
N ARG A 100 -16.25 -8.40 -7.49
CA ARG A 100 -17.44 -8.67 -6.68
C ARG A 100 -18.59 -9.13 -7.57
N ASP A 101 -18.92 -8.36 -8.61
CA ASP A 101 -20.10 -8.62 -9.42
C ASP A 101 -20.02 -9.94 -10.20
N LEU A 102 -18.83 -10.31 -10.66
CA LEU A 102 -18.55 -11.61 -11.28
C LEU A 102 -18.69 -12.76 -10.28
N VAL A 103 -18.20 -12.59 -9.04
CA VAL A 103 -18.26 -13.64 -8.01
C VAL A 103 -19.67 -13.79 -7.45
N THR A 104 -20.41 -12.70 -7.26
CA THR A 104 -21.78 -12.72 -6.71
C THR A 104 -22.86 -12.94 -7.76
N GLY A 105 -22.50 -12.99 -9.05
CA GLY A 105 -23.46 -13.18 -10.15
C GLY A 105 -24.37 -11.97 -10.41
N THR A 106 -23.96 -10.77 -9.97
CA THR A 106 -24.69 -9.50 -10.21
C THR A 106 -24.26 -8.82 -11.51
N ALA A 107 -23.19 -9.28 -12.16
CA ALA A 107 -22.76 -8.80 -13.47
C ALA A 107 -23.69 -9.33 -14.58
N GLY A 108 -24.75 -8.58 -14.92
CA GLY A 108 -25.55 -8.86 -16.11
C GLY A 108 -27.08 -8.72 -16.03
N ASN A 109 -27.64 -8.02 -15.04
CA ASN A 109 -29.03 -7.54 -15.11
C ASN A 109 -29.08 -6.07 -15.55
#